data_AF-A0A1R1SIK8-F1
#
_entry.id   AF-A0A1R1SIK8-F1
#
_cell.length_a   1.000
_cell.length_b   1.000
_cell.length_c   1.000
_cell.angle_alpha   90.00
_cell.angle_beta   90.00
_cell.angle_gamma   90.00
#
_symmetry.space_group_name_H-M   'P 1'
#
loop_
_entity.id
_entity.type
_entity.pdbx_description
1 polymer ?
#
loop_
_entity_poly.entity_id
_entity_poly.type
_entity_poly.pdbx_seq_one_letter_code
_entity_poly.pdbx_strand_id
1 'polypeptide(L)'
;AHRERLEAALPGMAARIAGALRAAAPDAAPPRRVLVLGFEELMYAPLRIAEALETALDTGPDTALDTGPAGAEVRYSTTTRSPVLAVDHPGYAIRTRLAFPAHDAPADGPGERYAYNVAPGGDPARRFDAIVAVVDSVADTPELHAPGGLLANLAAHTDRLLLAVVPSYTPNTPTRTPARTSARTPDRQAPPMSRPPLPEPLRGPAFSSYAPEDVGWLLQDLSEVTLEAPTEEREEAIQSGGAHYAESLPVEYQPTEEYQALFRAALTTSAARIARAVGAVTETVLAERSPRPVLVSLARAGTPVGVLMRRWARHAHGLDLPHYAISIVRGRGIDTTALRWLADRHDPADVVFVDGWTGKGAITRELAAAVRPYPGFDPRIAVLADPGRCVDTYGTRDDFLIPSACLNSTVSGLISRTVLRADLVGPDDFHGAKFYRELAGADVSGLFLDTVTARFDEVADQVAADAKELAAADRAPTWEGWAAVERISEEYGIHDVNLVKPGVGETTRVLLRRVPWKILAARGAGADLAHVRLLAEQRGVPVEEVDGLPYSCVGLIHPRYTRGATGADGKAVTA
;
A
#
# COMPACT_ATOMS: atom_id res chain seq x y z
N ALA A 1 25.86 -5.33 1.10
CA ALA A 1 26.11 -6.78 0.91
C ALA A 1 25.61 -7.33 -0.45
N HIS A 2 24.30 -7.58 -0.68
CA HIS A 2 23.85 -8.21 -1.95
C HIS A 2 24.05 -7.32 -3.19
N ARG A 3 23.75 -6.01 -3.08
CA ARG A 3 24.06 -5.04 -4.14
C ARG A 3 25.54 -5.07 -4.51
N GLU A 4 26.43 -4.92 -3.54
CA GLU A 4 27.89 -4.93 -3.78
C GLU A 4 28.38 -6.24 -4.41
N ARG A 5 27.82 -7.39 -4.01
CA ARG A 5 28.11 -8.68 -4.65
C ARG A 5 27.66 -8.72 -6.10
N LEU A 6 26.49 -8.16 -6.41
CA LEU A 6 26.01 -8.05 -7.79
C LEU A 6 26.91 -7.10 -8.59
N GLU A 7 27.18 -5.90 -8.08
CA GLU A 7 28.07 -4.91 -8.71
C GLU A 7 29.44 -5.50 -9.06
N ALA A 8 30.04 -6.25 -8.13
CA ALA A 8 31.31 -6.92 -8.37
C ALA A 8 31.23 -8.03 -9.44
N ALA A 9 30.06 -8.67 -9.61
CA ALA A 9 29.84 -9.75 -10.57
C ALA A 9 29.38 -9.26 -11.95
N LEU A 10 28.76 -8.07 -12.04
CA LEU A 10 28.15 -7.53 -13.27
C LEU A 10 29.10 -7.48 -14.46
N PRO A 11 30.36 -6.99 -14.36
CA PRO A 11 31.28 -6.98 -15.49
C PRO A 11 31.51 -8.38 -16.08
N GLY A 12 31.66 -9.39 -15.21
CA GLY A 12 31.83 -10.79 -15.63
C GLY A 12 30.54 -11.42 -16.19
N MET A 13 29.36 -10.98 -15.72
CA MET A 13 28.09 -11.39 -16.31
C MET A 13 27.91 -10.79 -17.72
N ALA A 14 28.13 -9.49 -17.85
CA ALA A 14 28.03 -8.77 -19.13
C ALA A 14 29.03 -9.32 -20.17
N ALA A 15 30.28 -9.57 -19.79
CA ALA A 15 31.28 -10.15 -20.69
C ALA A 15 30.87 -11.54 -21.22
N ARG A 16 30.26 -12.38 -20.38
CA ARG A 16 29.73 -13.70 -20.79
C ARG A 16 28.56 -13.55 -21.77
N ILE A 17 27.64 -12.63 -21.50
CA ILE A 17 26.51 -12.34 -22.39
C ILE A 17 26.99 -11.80 -23.74
N ALA A 18 27.88 -10.80 -23.74
CA ALA A 18 28.48 -10.26 -24.96
C ALA A 18 29.23 -11.33 -25.76
N GLY A 19 29.99 -12.21 -25.09
CA GLY A 19 30.65 -13.35 -25.71
C GLY A 19 29.66 -14.32 -26.36
N ALA A 20 28.57 -14.67 -25.67
CA ALA A 20 27.52 -15.54 -26.20
C ALA A 20 26.80 -14.92 -27.41
N LEU A 21 26.51 -13.62 -27.37
CA LEU A 21 25.89 -12.89 -28.48
C LEU A 21 26.79 -12.84 -29.73
N ARG A 22 28.11 -12.77 -29.56
CA ARG A 22 29.09 -12.88 -30.66
C ARG A 22 29.18 -14.31 -31.19
N ALA A 23 29.21 -15.31 -30.30
CA ALA A 23 29.29 -16.71 -30.66
C ALA A 23 28.04 -17.21 -31.41
N ALA A 24 26.87 -16.65 -31.13
CA ALA A 24 25.62 -16.98 -31.82
C ALA A 24 25.62 -16.58 -33.31
N ALA A 25 26.48 -15.64 -33.72
CA ALA A 25 26.60 -15.20 -35.11
C ALA A 25 28.05 -14.75 -35.41
N PRO A 26 29.00 -15.69 -35.56
CA PRO A 26 30.43 -15.40 -35.63
C PRO A 26 30.82 -14.60 -36.88
N ASP A 27 30.09 -14.75 -37.98
CA ASP A 27 30.35 -14.07 -39.26
C ASP A 27 29.60 -12.74 -39.40
N ALA A 28 28.84 -12.32 -38.39
CA ALA A 28 28.01 -11.13 -38.44
C ALA A 28 28.57 -10.02 -37.54
N ALA A 29 28.31 -8.76 -37.92
CA ALA A 29 28.75 -7.61 -37.14
C ALA A 29 28.25 -7.67 -35.68
N PRO A 30 28.98 -7.08 -34.71
CA PRO A 30 28.50 -6.99 -33.33
C PRO A 30 27.10 -6.36 -33.26
N PRO A 31 26.19 -6.85 -32.39
CA PRO A 31 24.85 -6.29 -32.30
C PRO A 31 24.96 -4.87 -31.76
N ARG A 32 24.34 -3.91 -32.46
CA ARG A 32 24.37 -2.49 -32.07
C ARG A 32 23.12 -2.10 -31.30
N ARG A 33 21.98 -2.75 -31.56
CA ARG A 33 20.72 -2.46 -30.89
C ARG A 33 20.22 -3.69 -30.15
N VAL A 34 20.41 -3.71 -28.84
CA VAL A 34 20.13 -4.88 -27.99
C VAL A 34 18.98 -4.57 -27.05
N LEU A 35 18.02 -5.49 -26.92
CA LEU A 35 17.01 -5.45 -25.88
C LEU A 35 17.36 -6.46 -24.78
N VAL A 36 17.49 -6.01 -23.53
CA VAL A 36 17.45 -6.87 -22.35
C VAL A 36 16.02 -6.88 -21.82
N LEU A 37 15.36 -8.02 -21.92
CA LEU A 37 13.97 -8.21 -21.52
C LEU A 37 13.91 -9.03 -20.22
N GLY A 38 13.57 -8.38 -19.11
CA GLY A 38 13.26 -9.05 -17.85
C GLY A 38 11.90 -9.76 -17.88
N PHE A 39 11.67 -10.60 -16.88
CA PHE A 39 10.44 -11.34 -16.71
C PHE A 39 9.63 -10.82 -15.51
N GLU A 40 8.44 -10.29 -15.78
CA GLU A 40 7.50 -9.77 -14.77
C GLU A 40 8.19 -8.82 -13.78
N GLU A 41 8.17 -9.15 -12.49
CA GLU A 41 8.72 -8.33 -11.41
C GLU A 41 10.26 -8.49 -11.26
N LEU A 42 10.91 -9.35 -12.04
CA LEU A 42 12.38 -9.48 -12.09
C LEU A 42 12.97 -8.31 -12.88
N MET A 43 12.95 -7.12 -12.27
CA MET A 43 13.34 -5.90 -12.97
C MET A 43 14.78 -5.45 -12.70
N TYR A 44 15.22 -5.57 -11.44
CA TYR A 44 16.48 -4.97 -11.01
C TYR A 44 17.70 -5.63 -11.67
N ALA A 45 17.82 -6.96 -11.61
CA ALA A 45 18.98 -7.66 -12.15
C ALA A 45 19.12 -7.49 -13.67
N PRO A 46 18.06 -7.64 -14.49
CA PRO A 46 18.16 -7.40 -15.94
C PRO A 46 18.50 -5.94 -16.29
N LEU A 47 17.97 -4.95 -15.56
CA LEU A 47 18.36 -3.55 -15.75
C LEU A 47 19.86 -3.35 -15.52
N ARG A 48 20.40 -3.86 -14.41
CA ARG A 48 21.84 -3.74 -14.13
C ARG A 48 22.71 -4.53 -15.12
N ILE A 49 22.22 -5.66 -15.61
CA ILE A 49 22.87 -6.41 -16.70
C ILE A 49 22.88 -5.57 -17.98
N ALA A 50 21.80 -4.86 -18.30
CA ALA A 50 21.72 -4.01 -19.49
C ALA A 50 22.77 -2.88 -19.46
N GLU A 51 22.89 -2.17 -18.35
CA GLU A 51 23.91 -1.11 -18.16
C GLU A 51 25.34 -1.67 -18.32
N ALA A 52 25.63 -2.80 -17.68
CA ALA A 52 26.95 -3.43 -17.77
C ALA A 52 27.22 -4.00 -19.19
N LEU A 53 26.19 -4.48 -19.88
CA LEU A 53 26.28 -5.01 -21.24
C LEU A 53 26.56 -3.89 -22.26
N GLU A 54 25.95 -2.72 -22.10
CA GLU A 54 26.24 -1.54 -22.94
C GLU A 54 27.73 -1.20 -22.90
N THR A 55 28.29 -1.10 -21.69
CA THR A 55 29.72 -0.87 -21.49
C THR A 55 30.59 -1.97 -22.10
N ALA A 56 30.18 -3.24 -21.99
CA ALA A 56 30.93 -4.38 -22.51
C ALA A 56 30.88 -4.51 -24.06
N LEU A 57 29.83 -3.99 -24.69
CA LEU A 57 29.70 -3.96 -26.15
C LEU A 57 30.48 -2.79 -26.76
N ASP A 58 30.55 -1.65 -26.08
CA ASP A 58 31.31 -0.47 -26.50
C ASP A 58 32.84 -0.66 -26.42
N THR A 59 33.32 -1.47 -25.47
CA THR A 59 34.76 -1.71 -25.22
C THR A 59 35.36 -2.86 -26.06
N GLY A 60 34.67 -3.30 -27.13
CA GLY A 60 35.15 -4.36 -28.01
C GLY A 60 36.41 -3.98 -28.82
N PRO A 61 37.28 -4.95 -29.17
CA PRO A 61 38.61 -4.69 -29.75
C PRO A 61 38.66 -4.05 -31.15
N ASP A 62 37.51 -3.72 -31.77
CA ASP A 62 37.41 -3.25 -33.17
C ASP A 62 36.97 -1.78 -33.33
N THR A 63 36.80 -1.00 -32.25
CA THR A 63 36.24 0.37 -32.32
C THR A 63 37.29 1.48 -32.44
N ALA A 64 38.57 1.15 -32.67
CA ALA A 64 39.66 2.15 -32.67
C ALA A 64 39.80 2.97 -33.98
N LEU A 65 38.99 2.72 -35.02
CA LEU A 65 38.96 3.53 -36.25
C LEU A 65 37.52 3.67 -36.78
N ASP A 66 36.78 4.68 -36.33
CA ASP A 66 36.02 5.61 -37.20
C ASP A 66 35.32 6.68 -36.35
N THR A 67 35.37 7.93 -36.80
CA THR A 67 34.82 9.10 -36.11
C THR A 67 33.32 9.26 -36.43
N GLY A 68 32.45 8.73 -35.56
CA GLY A 68 31.00 8.99 -35.55
C GLY A 68 30.36 8.62 -34.20
N PRO A 69 29.16 9.16 -33.85
CA PRO A 69 28.52 8.91 -32.55
C PRO A 69 27.83 7.54 -32.57
N ALA A 70 28.53 6.45 -32.27
CA ALA A 70 27.93 5.11 -32.42
C ALA A 70 28.47 4.07 -31.42
N GLY A 71 28.10 4.22 -30.14
CA GLY A 71 28.10 3.11 -29.18
C GLY A 71 26.92 2.15 -29.43
N ALA A 72 26.95 0.98 -28.81
CA ALA A 72 25.82 0.06 -28.77
C ALA A 72 24.67 0.70 -27.96
N GLU A 73 23.46 0.66 -28.52
CA GLU A 73 22.23 1.06 -27.84
C GLU A 73 21.65 -0.15 -27.13
N VAL A 74 21.76 -0.22 -25.80
CA VAL A 74 21.14 -1.28 -25.01
C VAL A 74 19.89 -0.74 -24.34
N ARG A 75 18.73 -1.30 -24.68
CA ARG A 75 17.45 -0.97 -24.04
C ARG A 75 17.06 -2.04 -23.04
N TYR A 76 16.36 -1.62 -22.00
CA TYR A 76 15.79 -2.49 -20.99
C TYR A 76 14.26 -2.41 -21.02
N SER A 77 13.59 -3.56 -20.83
CA SER A 77 12.15 -3.66 -20.64
C SER A 77 11.83 -4.92 -19.82
N THR A 78 10.57 -5.12 -19.45
CA THR A 78 10.09 -6.35 -18.81
C THR A 78 8.77 -6.81 -19.42
N THR A 79 8.44 -8.08 -19.27
CA THR A 79 7.11 -8.60 -19.55
C THR A 79 6.11 -8.16 -18.48
N THR A 80 4.82 -8.18 -18.79
CA THR A 80 3.78 -7.78 -17.84
C THR A 80 2.46 -8.50 -18.06
N ARG A 81 1.63 -8.49 -17.03
CA ARG A 81 0.24 -8.97 -17.02
C ARG A 81 -0.77 -7.95 -17.54
N SER A 82 -0.41 -6.67 -17.55
CA SER A 82 -1.36 -5.61 -17.87
C SER A 82 -1.54 -5.48 -19.39
N PRO A 83 -2.78 -5.65 -19.91
CA PRO A 83 -3.06 -5.41 -21.32
C PRO A 83 -3.13 -3.90 -21.59
N VAL A 84 -2.14 -3.38 -22.31
CA VAL A 84 -2.06 -2.00 -22.77
C VAL A 84 -2.37 -1.99 -24.27
N LEU A 85 -3.14 -0.98 -24.71
CA LEU A 85 -3.40 -0.76 -26.12
C LEU A 85 -2.07 -0.43 -26.82
N ALA A 86 -1.76 -1.12 -27.92
CA ALA A 86 -0.63 -0.77 -28.77
C ALA A 86 -1.12 -0.04 -30.02
N VAL A 87 -0.58 1.15 -30.28
CA VAL A 87 -0.88 1.96 -31.46
C VAL A 87 0.43 2.36 -32.11
N ASP A 88 0.69 1.87 -33.33
CA ASP A 88 1.94 2.16 -34.04
C ASP A 88 1.93 3.57 -34.65
N HIS A 89 2.06 4.58 -33.78
CA HIS A 89 2.00 5.99 -34.14
C HIS A 89 3.15 6.77 -33.47
N PRO A 90 3.82 7.71 -34.18
CA PRO A 90 4.89 8.56 -33.66
C PRO A 90 4.65 9.22 -32.29
N GLY A 91 3.41 9.67 -32.05
CA GLY A 91 3.01 10.31 -30.79
C GLY A 91 2.58 9.36 -29.67
N TYR A 92 2.66 8.04 -29.86
CA TYR A 92 2.21 7.05 -28.88
C TYR A 92 3.36 6.18 -28.37
N ALA A 93 3.39 5.95 -27.05
CA ALA A 93 4.52 5.34 -26.36
C ALA A 93 4.60 3.82 -26.56
N ILE A 94 3.45 3.14 -26.60
CA ILE A 94 3.35 1.68 -26.75
C ILE A 94 2.90 1.35 -28.16
N ARG A 95 3.84 0.99 -29.02
CA ARG A 95 3.61 0.89 -30.46
C ARG A 95 3.38 -0.51 -30.96
N THR A 96 4.01 -1.49 -30.30
CA THR A 96 3.82 -2.90 -30.60
C THR A 96 3.59 -3.69 -29.32
N ARG A 97 2.85 -4.79 -29.48
CA ARG A 97 2.51 -5.72 -28.40
C ARG A 97 2.72 -7.14 -28.90
N LEU A 98 3.50 -7.91 -28.15
CA LEU A 98 3.53 -9.36 -28.23
C LEU A 98 2.64 -9.90 -27.11
N ALA A 99 1.79 -10.88 -27.42
CA ALA A 99 0.99 -11.61 -26.44
C ALA A 99 1.43 -13.08 -26.47
N PHE A 100 1.64 -13.67 -25.30
CA PHE A 100 2.11 -15.05 -25.15
C PHE A 100 1.50 -15.65 -23.87
N PRO A 101 1.35 -16.99 -23.77
CA PRO A 101 0.83 -17.62 -22.55
C PRO A 101 1.82 -17.46 -21.39
N ALA A 102 1.30 -17.29 -20.17
CA ALA A 102 2.10 -17.37 -18.95
C ALA A 102 2.83 -18.71 -18.84
N HIS A 103 4.07 -18.69 -18.36
CA HIS A 103 4.93 -19.87 -18.27
C HIS A 103 5.33 -20.24 -16.84
N ASP A 104 4.96 -19.46 -15.81
CA ASP A 104 5.49 -19.55 -14.45
C ASP A 104 4.44 -19.88 -13.36
N ALA A 105 3.29 -20.45 -13.75
CA ALA A 105 2.17 -20.78 -12.84
C ALA A 105 1.81 -19.63 -11.85
N PRO A 106 1.45 -18.46 -12.37
CA PRO A 106 1.28 -17.24 -11.58
C PRO A 106 0.06 -17.32 -10.66
N ALA A 107 0.08 -16.58 -9.55
CA ALA A 107 -0.97 -16.61 -8.51
C ALA A 107 -2.35 -16.15 -8.99
N ASP A 108 -2.42 -15.44 -10.12
CA ASP A 108 -3.65 -15.02 -10.78
C ASP A 108 -4.21 -16.05 -11.78
N GLY A 109 -3.58 -17.22 -11.88
CA GLY A 109 -3.98 -18.30 -12.77
C GLY A 109 -3.39 -18.20 -14.17
N PRO A 110 -3.61 -19.21 -15.03
CA PRO A 110 -3.11 -19.17 -16.40
C PRO A 110 -3.72 -18.00 -17.16
N GLY A 111 -2.93 -17.33 -18.00
CA GLY A 111 -3.41 -16.18 -18.76
C GLY A 111 -2.38 -15.66 -19.73
N GLU A 112 -2.77 -14.68 -20.55
CA GLU A 112 -1.84 -14.00 -21.45
C GLU A 112 -0.89 -13.08 -20.68
N ARG A 113 0.30 -12.93 -21.25
CA ARG A 113 1.37 -12.03 -20.84
C ARG A 113 1.81 -11.21 -22.04
N TYR A 114 2.36 -10.05 -21.76
CA TYR A 114 2.64 -9.06 -22.78
C TYR A 114 4.08 -8.57 -22.72
N ALA A 115 4.68 -8.38 -23.90
CA ALA A 115 5.93 -7.65 -24.07
C ALA A 115 5.69 -6.52 -25.07
N TYR A 116 6.04 -5.29 -24.69
CA TYR A 116 5.76 -4.11 -25.48
C TYR A 116 7.01 -3.58 -26.19
N ASN A 117 6.81 -2.98 -27.36
CA ASN A 117 7.86 -2.35 -28.18
C ASN A 117 9.02 -3.28 -28.56
N VAL A 118 8.79 -4.60 -28.55
CA VAL A 118 9.79 -5.60 -29.00
C VAL A 118 9.80 -5.70 -30.53
N ALA A 119 8.62 -5.79 -31.15
CA ALA A 119 8.52 -5.81 -32.59
C ALA A 119 8.74 -4.41 -33.18
N PRO A 120 9.35 -4.31 -34.39
CA PRO A 120 9.67 -3.02 -35.02
C PRO A 120 8.45 -2.22 -35.49
N GLY A 121 7.25 -2.82 -35.53
CA GLY A 121 6.06 -2.20 -36.12
C GLY A 121 6.28 -1.90 -37.61
N GLY A 122 5.74 -0.79 -38.09
CA GLY A 122 5.88 -0.31 -39.47
C GLY A 122 7.21 0.38 -39.78
N ASP A 123 8.13 0.48 -38.81
CA ASP A 123 9.46 1.06 -39.05
C ASP A 123 10.55 0.01 -38.76
N PRO A 124 11.10 -0.63 -39.80
CA PRO A 124 12.14 -1.65 -39.68
C PRO A 124 13.39 -1.19 -38.91
N ALA A 125 13.69 0.11 -38.86
CA ALA A 125 14.84 0.64 -38.12
C ALA A 125 14.71 0.45 -36.60
N ARG A 126 13.50 0.21 -36.09
CA ARG A 126 13.24 -0.12 -34.67
C ARG A 126 13.51 -1.59 -34.32
N ARG A 127 13.94 -2.42 -35.27
CA ARG A 127 14.24 -3.82 -34.98
C ARG A 127 15.45 -3.92 -34.05
N PHE A 128 15.44 -4.91 -33.16
CA PHE A 128 16.60 -5.24 -32.33
C PHE A 128 17.48 -6.27 -33.02
N ASP A 129 18.79 -6.02 -33.05
CA ASP A 129 19.79 -6.94 -33.59
C ASP A 129 19.93 -8.19 -32.72
N ALA A 130 19.72 -8.02 -31.41
CA ALA A 130 19.69 -9.10 -30.44
C ALA A 130 18.67 -8.83 -29.32
N ILE A 131 18.08 -9.90 -28.79
CA ILE A 131 17.25 -9.88 -27.58
C ILE A 131 17.88 -10.82 -26.56
N VAL A 132 18.09 -10.33 -25.34
CA VAL A 132 18.51 -11.12 -24.18
C VAL A 132 17.30 -11.24 -23.24
N ALA A 133 16.64 -12.38 -23.23
CA ALA A 133 15.59 -12.69 -22.27
C ALA A 133 16.22 -13.11 -20.93
N VAL A 134 15.88 -12.44 -19.84
CA VAL A 134 16.43 -12.71 -18.51
C VAL A 134 15.33 -13.20 -17.59
N VAL A 135 15.44 -14.46 -17.16
CA VAL A 135 14.53 -15.10 -16.22
C VAL A 135 15.30 -15.56 -15.00
N ASP A 136 14.60 -15.90 -13.92
CA ASP A 136 15.21 -16.62 -12.82
C ASP A 136 15.07 -18.14 -13.01
N SER A 137 15.79 -18.94 -12.22
CA SER A 137 15.77 -20.40 -12.36
C SER A 137 14.41 -21.05 -12.07
N VAL A 138 13.50 -20.35 -11.41
CA VAL A 138 12.12 -20.83 -11.17
C VAL A 138 11.25 -20.60 -12.41
N ALA A 139 11.46 -19.48 -13.11
CA ALA A 139 10.75 -19.12 -14.33
C ALA A 139 11.30 -19.77 -15.61
N ASP A 140 12.44 -20.48 -15.55
CA ASP A 140 12.96 -21.32 -16.63
C ASP A 140 12.20 -22.66 -16.71
N THR A 141 10.97 -22.59 -17.21
CA THR A 141 10.02 -23.72 -17.27
C THR A 141 9.91 -24.30 -18.67
N PRO A 142 9.44 -25.56 -18.85
CA PRO A 142 9.18 -26.11 -20.18
C PRO A 142 8.27 -25.25 -21.06
N GLU A 143 7.29 -24.57 -20.46
CA GLU A 143 6.32 -23.68 -21.12
C GLU A 143 6.98 -22.42 -21.70
N LEU A 144 8.09 -21.94 -21.10
CA LEU A 144 8.89 -20.85 -21.63
C LEU A 144 9.46 -21.20 -23.01
N HIS A 145 9.88 -22.46 -23.18
CA HIS A 145 10.51 -23.00 -24.40
C HIS A 145 9.51 -23.60 -25.40
N ALA A 146 8.23 -23.73 -25.03
CA ALA A 146 7.22 -24.36 -25.86
C ALA A 146 6.95 -23.57 -27.16
N PRO A 147 6.46 -24.22 -28.23
CA PRO A 147 5.94 -23.51 -29.39
C PRO A 147 4.85 -22.52 -28.98
N GLY A 148 5.01 -21.25 -29.36
CA GLY A 148 4.11 -20.16 -28.95
C GLY A 148 4.37 -19.59 -27.54
N GLY A 149 5.36 -20.11 -26.80
CA GLY A 149 5.89 -19.51 -25.57
C GLY A 149 6.69 -18.23 -25.82
N LEU A 150 7.17 -17.58 -24.76
CA LEU A 150 7.87 -16.29 -24.87
C LEU A 150 9.06 -16.36 -25.84
N LEU A 151 9.92 -17.38 -25.74
CA LEU A 151 11.13 -17.46 -26.57
C LEU A 151 10.81 -17.60 -28.06
N ALA A 152 9.80 -18.40 -28.41
CA ALA A 152 9.34 -18.54 -29.80
C ALA A 152 8.80 -17.21 -30.35
N ASN A 153 8.06 -16.44 -29.53
CA ASN A 153 7.55 -15.12 -29.94
C ASN A 153 8.68 -14.10 -30.11
N LEU A 154 9.70 -14.10 -29.24
CA LEU A 154 10.85 -13.20 -29.37
C LEU A 154 11.72 -13.53 -30.60
N ALA A 155 11.94 -14.82 -30.87
CA ALA A 155 12.75 -15.29 -31.98
C ALA A 155 12.20 -14.84 -33.35
N ALA A 156 10.90 -14.59 -33.46
CA ALA A 156 10.29 -14.04 -34.68
C ALA A 156 10.72 -12.59 -34.99
N HIS A 157 11.34 -11.88 -34.04
CA HIS A 157 11.63 -10.45 -34.14
C HIS A 157 13.12 -10.10 -34.10
N THR A 158 14.01 -11.08 -33.91
CA THR A 158 15.46 -10.87 -33.88
C THR A 158 16.19 -12.10 -34.43
N ASP A 159 17.39 -11.90 -34.97
CA ASP A 159 18.23 -13.01 -35.46
C ASP A 159 19.09 -13.61 -34.34
N ARG A 160 19.16 -12.94 -33.18
CA ARG A 160 20.00 -13.34 -32.04
C ARG A 160 19.19 -13.28 -30.75
N LEU A 161 18.59 -14.39 -30.37
CA LEU A 161 17.92 -14.55 -29.08
C LEU A 161 18.83 -15.31 -28.12
N LEU A 162 19.07 -14.73 -26.94
CA LEU A 162 19.79 -15.37 -25.85
C LEU A 162 18.89 -15.43 -24.62
N LEU A 163 18.78 -16.61 -24.00
CA LEU A 163 18.19 -16.77 -22.67
C LEU A 163 19.30 -16.71 -21.61
N ALA A 164 19.17 -15.82 -20.64
CA ALA A 164 20.02 -15.76 -19.45
C ALA A 164 19.20 -16.12 -18.21
N VAL A 165 19.59 -17.20 -17.54
CA VAL A 165 18.91 -17.69 -16.33
C VAL A 165 19.72 -17.30 -15.09
N VAL A 166 19.11 -16.53 -14.20
CA VAL A 166 19.70 -16.12 -12.93
C VAL A 166 19.27 -17.08 -11.82
N PRO A 167 20.18 -17.59 -10.97
CA PRO A 167 19.80 -18.48 -9.88
C PRO A 167 18.84 -17.81 -8.89
N SER A 168 17.69 -18.44 -8.64
CA SER A 168 16.76 -18.05 -7.58
C SER A 168 17.28 -18.59 -6.24
N TYR A 169 17.34 -17.74 -5.22
CA TYR A 169 17.62 -18.22 -3.88
C TYR A 169 16.37 -18.88 -3.30
N THR A 170 16.44 -20.17 -3.04
CA THR A 170 15.46 -20.90 -2.23
C THR A 170 15.97 -20.96 -0.80
N PRO A 171 15.32 -20.25 0.16
CA PRO A 171 15.62 -20.45 1.57
C PRO A 171 15.41 -21.92 1.91
N ASN A 172 16.37 -22.52 2.61
CA ASN A 172 16.31 -23.92 2.99
C ASN A 172 15.18 -24.10 4.02
N THR A 173 13.97 -24.41 3.57
CA THR A 173 12.85 -24.75 4.45
C THR A 173 13.17 -26.13 5.05
N PRO A 174 13.32 -26.27 6.39
CA PRO A 174 13.47 -27.59 6.97
C PRO A 174 12.20 -28.39 6.66
N THR A 175 12.37 -29.47 5.91
CA THR A 175 11.32 -30.41 5.56
C THR A 175 10.75 -31.02 6.83
N ARG A 176 9.55 -30.60 7.21
CA ARG A 176 8.84 -31.11 8.38
C ARG A 176 8.30 -32.50 8.08
N THR A 177 9.02 -33.55 8.49
CA THR A 177 8.54 -34.93 8.47
C THR A 177 7.32 -35.06 9.39
N PRO A 178 6.22 -35.74 9.00
CA PRO A 178 5.09 -35.95 9.89
C PRO A 178 5.40 -37.12 10.84
N ALA A 179 5.71 -36.83 12.10
CA ALA A 179 5.84 -37.83 13.14
C ALA A 179 4.73 -37.72 14.19
N ARG A 180 3.76 -38.63 14.04
CA ARG A 180 2.97 -39.38 15.03
C ARG A 180 2.91 -38.86 16.48
N THR A 181 1.66 -38.76 16.92
CA THR A 181 1.14 -38.88 18.29
C THR A 181 2.02 -39.65 19.28
N SER A 182 2.43 -38.97 20.36
CA SER A 182 2.37 -39.53 21.72
C SER A 182 2.49 -38.43 22.77
N ALA A 183 1.66 -38.54 23.81
CA ALA A 183 1.65 -37.66 24.96
C ALA A 183 2.88 -37.87 25.84
N ARG A 184 3.53 -36.76 26.26
CA ARG A 184 4.14 -36.55 27.59
C ARG A 184 4.84 -35.20 27.64
N THR A 185 4.54 -34.44 28.69
CA THR A 185 5.30 -33.26 29.12
C THR A 185 6.78 -33.61 29.33
N PRO A 186 7.70 -32.72 28.95
CA PRO A 186 8.75 -32.40 29.90
C PRO A 186 9.10 -30.91 29.97
N ASP A 187 9.34 -30.52 31.21
CA ASP A 187 10.32 -29.59 31.77
C ASP A 187 11.19 -28.71 30.85
N ARG A 188 11.42 -27.49 31.35
CA ARG A 188 12.27 -26.44 30.79
C ARG A 188 13.69 -26.97 30.49
N GLN A 189 14.08 -26.94 29.22
CA GLN A 189 15.49 -26.95 28.80
C GLN A 189 15.77 -25.82 27.81
N ALA A 190 16.96 -25.24 27.95
CA ALA A 190 17.47 -24.00 27.39
C ALA A 190 17.30 -23.80 25.86
N PRO A 191 17.25 -22.55 25.36
CA PRO A 191 16.90 -22.28 23.96
C PRO A 191 18.05 -22.62 22.99
N PRO A 192 17.76 -23.13 21.78
CA PRO A 192 18.77 -23.31 20.74
C PRO A 192 19.02 -22.00 20.00
N MET A 193 20.30 -21.69 19.75
CA MET A 193 20.83 -20.67 18.83
C MET A 193 19.99 -19.39 18.68
N SER A 194 20.31 -18.41 19.52
CA SER A 194 19.68 -17.08 19.58
C SER A 194 19.58 -16.42 18.19
N ARG A 195 18.35 -16.35 17.66
CA ARG A 195 17.97 -15.27 16.74
C ARG A 195 18.33 -13.92 17.39
N PRO A 196 18.79 -12.92 16.62
CA PRO A 196 19.01 -11.59 17.17
C PRO A 196 17.74 -11.12 17.89
N PRO A 197 17.86 -10.43 19.04
CA PRO A 197 16.70 -9.93 19.76
C PRO A 197 15.90 -9.00 18.84
N LEU A 198 14.58 -9.20 18.78
CA LEU A 198 13.69 -8.31 18.05
C LEU A 198 13.71 -6.90 18.67
N PRO A 199 13.50 -5.83 17.87
CA PRO A 199 13.45 -4.47 18.40
C PRO A 199 12.35 -4.29 19.46
N GLU A 200 12.56 -3.37 20.40
CA GLU A 200 11.56 -3.01 21.40
C GLU A 200 10.64 -1.87 20.88
N PRO A 201 9.37 -1.81 21.31
CA PRO A 201 8.45 -0.77 20.86
C PRO A 201 8.91 0.63 21.28
N LEU A 202 8.84 1.58 20.35
CA LEU A 202 9.09 2.99 20.63
C LEU A 202 7.92 3.60 21.41
N ARG A 203 8.17 4.68 22.16
CA ARG A 203 7.19 5.35 23.03
C ARG A 203 7.40 6.86 23.08
N GLY A 204 6.34 7.60 23.39
CA GLY A 204 6.43 9.02 23.68
C GLY A 204 7.17 9.31 25.00
N PRO A 205 7.74 10.51 25.18
CA PRO A 205 7.79 11.62 24.22
C PRO A 205 8.94 11.48 23.21
N ALA A 206 9.75 10.42 23.30
CA ALA A 206 10.87 10.21 22.40
C ALA A 206 10.41 9.98 20.96
N PHE A 207 9.32 9.21 20.79
CA PHE A 207 8.70 8.91 19.51
C PHE A 207 7.17 8.97 19.66
N SER A 208 6.54 9.98 19.05
CA SER A 208 5.14 10.38 19.20
C SER A 208 4.85 11.33 20.36
N SER A 209 3.80 12.14 20.19
CA SER A 209 3.21 12.97 21.23
C SER A 209 2.17 12.25 22.12
N TYR A 210 1.79 11.01 21.81
CA TYR A 210 0.99 10.21 22.74
C TYR A 210 1.79 9.83 23.99
N ALA A 211 1.09 9.66 25.11
CA ALA A 211 1.70 9.22 26.35
C ALA A 211 2.32 7.82 26.19
N PRO A 212 3.46 7.50 26.85
CA PRO A 212 4.14 6.21 26.70
C PRO A 212 3.26 5.01 27.07
N GLU A 213 2.29 5.19 27.95
CA GLU A 213 1.30 4.19 28.36
C GLU A 213 0.12 4.04 27.39
N ASP A 214 -0.12 5.02 26.51
CA ASP A 214 -1.27 5.00 25.60
C ASP A 214 -1.01 4.06 24.41
N VAL A 215 0.23 3.96 23.93
CA VAL A 215 0.59 3.11 22.78
C VAL A 215 2.08 2.73 22.78
N GLY A 216 2.39 1.48 22.45
CA GLY A 216 3.73 1.05 22.02
C GLY A 216 3.82 0.99 20.50
N TRP A 217 4.77 1.71 19.90
CA TRP A 217 4.95 1.73 18.45
C TRP A 217 5.87 0.59 18.02
N LEU A 218 5.32 -0.41 17.34
CA LEU A 218 6.10 -1.45 16.65
C LEU A 218 6.53 -0.91 15.28
N LEU A 219 7.32 0.17 15.33
CA LEU A 219 7.87 0.91 14.21
C LEU A 219 9.31 1.28 14.54
N GLN A 220 10.14 1.49 13.52
CA GLN A 220 11.45 2.11 13.68
C GLN A 220 11.39 3.64 13.45
N ASP A 221 12.26 4.38 14.14
CA ASP A 221 12.34 5.84 14.01
C ASP A 221 13.19 6.23 12.81
N LEU A 222 12.56 6.83 11.80
CA LEU A 222 13.21 7.36 10.61
C LEU A 222 13.26 8.90 10.60
N SER A 223 13.06 9.57 11.75
CA SER A 223 12.95 11.03 11.84
C SER A 223 14.17 11.77 11.26
N GLU A 224 15.36 11.19 11.38
CA GLU A 224 16.62 11.76 10.87
C GLU A 224 16.85 11.49 9.38
N VAL A 225 15.98 10.70 8.74
CA VAL A 225 16.08 10.37 7.31
C VAL A 225 15.27 11.35 6.47
N THR A 226 15.88 11.93 5.43
CA THR A 226 15.16 12.74 4.44
C THR A 226 14.27 11.83 3.58
N LEU A 227 12.96 11.88 3.81
CA LEU A 227 11.97 11.05 3.11
C LEU A 227 10.92 11.89 2.40
N GLU A 228 10.80 13.15 2.77
CA GLU A 228 9.84 14.11 2.25
C GLU A 228 10.29 14.60 0.88
N ALA A 229 9.43 14.42 -0.12
CA ALA A 229 9.61 14.99 -1.45
C ALA A 229 8.36 15.76 -1.89
N PRO A 230 8.50 16.85 -2.69
CA PRO A 230 7.39 17.56 -3.29
C PRO A 230 6.46 16.63 -4.09
N THR A 231 5.17 16.97 -4.15
CA THR A 231 4.14 16.15 -4.82
C THR A 231 4.48 15.86 -6.28
N GLU A 232 5.02 16.84 -7.01
CA GLU A 232 5.35 16.73 -8.43
C GLU A 232 6.48 15.72 -8.68
N GLU A 233 7.55 15.76 -7.89
CA GLU A 233 8.68 14.81 -7.95
C GLU A 233 8.24 13.39 -7.58
N ARG A 234 7.29 13.25 -6.64
CA ARG A 234 6.72 11.96 -6.25
C ARG A 234 5.82 11.37 -7.34
N GLU A 235 4.99 12.19 -7.99
CA GLU A 235 4.16 11.73 -9.10
C GLU A 235 5.01 11.26 -10.27
N GLU A 236 6.11 11.96 -10.58
CA GLU A 236 7.07 11.55 -11.61
C GLU A 236 7.80 10.25 -11.25
N ALA A 237 8.28 10.08 -10.01
CA ALA A 237 8.95 8.87 -9.55
C ALA A 237 8.02 7.63 -9.49
N ILE A 238 6.73 7.84 -9.15
CA ILE A 238 5.72 6.77 -9.13
C ILE A 238 5.30 6.42 -10.57
N GLN A 239 5.11 7.40 -11.45
CA GLN A 239 4.70 7.19 -12.85
C GLN A 239 5.82 6.59 -13.71
N SER A 240 7.08 6.87 -13.39
CA SER A 240 8.26 6.25 -14.04
C SER A 240 8.57 4.85 -13.52
N GLY A 241 7.80 4.33 -12.55
CA GLY A 241 7.99 2.99 -11.96
C GLY A 241 9.17 2.89 -10.98
N GLY A 242 9.78 4.01 -10.61
CA GLY A 242 10.98 4.05 -9.76
C GLY A 242 10.73 4.00 -8.25
N ALA A 243 9.49 4.22 -7.78
CA ALA A 243 9.17 4.18 -6.35
C ALA A 243 7.71 3.82 -6.04
N HIS A 244 7.48 3.05 -4.96
CA HIS A 244 6.15 2.84 -4.37
C HIS A 244 5.78 4.01 -3.43
N TYR A 245 4.49 4.33 -3.25
CA TYR A 245 4.08 5.49 -2.42
C TYR A 245 4.54 5.44 -0.95
N ALA A 246 4.91 4.24 -0.46
CA ALA A 246 5.40 3.97 0.88
C ALA A 246 6.93 4.13 1.02
N GLU A 247 7.63 4.46 -0.06
CA GLU A 247 9.09 4.65 -0.10
C GLU A 247 9.47 6.14 0.04
N SER A 248 8.48 7.05 -0.06
CA SER A 248 8.63 8.49 0.16
C SER A 248 7.41 9.09 0.87
N LEU A 249 7.65 10.05 1.74
CA LEU A 249 6.60 10.79 2.45
C LEU A 249 6.26 12.08 1.68
N PRO A 250 4.98 12.46 1.61
CA PRO A 250 4.61 13.79 1.15
C PRO A 250 4.96 14.78 2.25
N VAL A 251 5.25 16.03 1.86
CA VAL A 251 5.32 17.14 2.82
C VAL A 251 3.99 17.20 3.59
N GLU A 252 4.08 17.23 4.92
CA GLU A 252 2.91 17.20 5.77
C GLU A 252 2.15 18.53 5.65
N TYR A 253 0.91 18.45 5.16
CA TYR A 253 0.04 19.63 5.03
C TYR A 253 -0.24 20.26 6.39
N GLN A 254 0.11 21.54 6.54
CA GLN A 254 -0.24 22.34 7.71
C GLN A 254 -1.62 22.99 7.51
N PRO A 255 -2.59 22.69 8.39
CA PRO A 255 -3.94 23.22 8.28
C PRO A 255 -3.98 24.74 8.54
N THR A 256 -4.72 25.48 7.70
CA THR A 256 -5.01 26.91 7.94
C THR A 256 -5.80 27.11 9.23
N GLU A 257 -5.81 28.33 9.77
CA GLU A 257 -6.59 28.65 10.98
C GLU A 257 -8.09 28.36 10.80
N GLU A 258 -8.64 28.67 9.63
CA GLU A 258 -10.02 28.34 9.26
C GLU A 258 -10.28 26.83 9.32
N TYR A 259 -9.35 26.03 8.80
CA TYR A 259 -9.50 24.58 8.83
C TYR A 259 -9.33 23.99 10.24
N GLN A 260 -8.46 24.58 11.07
CA GLN A 260 -8.39 24.23 12.49
C GLN A 260 -9.67 24.60 13.24
N ALA A 261 -10.33 25.71 12.88
CA ALA A 261 -11.62 26.07 13.45
C ALA A 261 -12.72 25.08 13.06
N LEU A 262 -12.75 24.64 11.79
CA LEU A 262 -13.64 23.58 11.31
C LEU A 262 -13.40 22.26 12.08
N PHE A 263 -12.14 21.90 12.31
CA PHE A 263 -11.80 20.75 13.14
C PHE A 263 -12.34 20.88 14.57
N ARG A 264 -12.12 22.02 15.24
CA ARG A 264 -12.59 22.26 16.62
C ARG A 264 -14.11 22.21 16.72
N ALA A 265 -14.81 22.79 15.74
CA ALA A 265 -16.27 22.72 15.65
C ALA A 265 -16.74 21.26 15.47
N ALA A 266 -16.16 20.54 14.50
CA ALA A 266 -16.50 19.14 14.23
C ALA A 266 -16.24 18.26 15.46
N LEU A 267 -15.12 18.45 16.15
CA LEU A 267 -14.80 17.74 17.39
C LEU A 267 -15.85 18.02 18.48
N THR A 268 -16.20 19.28 18.69
CA THR A 268 -17.18 19.67 19.71
C THR A 268 -18.55 19.04 19.45
N THR A 269 -18.99 19.02 18.20
CA THR A 269 -20.32 18.49 17.82
C THR A 269 -20.35 16.95 17.80
N SER A 270 -19.25 16.29 17.47
CA SER A 270 -19.20 14.83 17.30
C SER A 270 -18.63 14.05 18.50
N ALA A 271 -18.07 14.72 19.51
CA ALA A 271 -17.38 14.06 20.63
C ALA A 271 -18.22 12.98 21.32
N ALA A 272 -19.48 13.27 21.65
CA ALA A 272 -20.37 12.29 22.29
C ALA A 272 -20.69 11.10 21.35
N ARG A 273 -20.92 11.37 20.06
CA ARG A 273 -21.15 10.32 19.05
C ARG A 273 -19.95 9.39 18.91
N ILE A 274 -18.74 9.96 18.91
CA ILE A 274 -17.48 9.20 18.87
C ILE A 274 -17.30 8.40 20.17
N ALA A 275 -17.52 9.00 21.33
CA ALA A 275 -17.43 8.32 22.61
C ALA A 275 -18.37 7.11 22.69
N ARG A 276 -19.61 7.26 22.24
CA ARG A 276 -20.59 6.16 22.14
C ARG A 276 -20.08 5.04 21.22
N ALA A 277 -19.58 5.38 20.03
CA ALA A 277 -19.03 4.39 19.10
C ALA A 277 -17.77 3.69 19.66
N VAL A 278 -16.88 4.41 20.36
CA VAL A 278 -15.72 3.84 21.06
C VAL A 278 -16.18 2.84 22.11
N GLY A 279 -17.15 3.21 22.94
CA GLY A 279 -17.70 2.31 23.95
C GLY A 279 -18.30 1.07 23.32
N ALA A 280 -19.17 1.22 22.31
CA ALA A 280 -19.83 0.09 21.64
C ALA A 280 -18.83 -0.91 21.03
N VAL A 281 -17.80 -0.44 20.32
CA VAL A 281 -16.78 -1.34 19.75
C VAL A 281 -15.92 -1.98 20.85
N THR A 282 -15.63 -1.26 21.93
CA THR A 282 -14.83 -1.79 23.05
C THR A 282 -15.58 -2.88 23.79
N GLU A 283 -16.86 -2.66 24.13
CA GLU A 283 -17.70 -3.68 24.78
C GLU A 283 -17.87 -4.92 23.89
N THR A 284 -18.05 -4.72 22.58
CA THR A 284 -18.13 -5.83 21.61
C THR A 284 -16.82 -6.64 21.61
N VAL A 285 -15.67 -5.98 21.56
CA VAL A 285 -14.36 -6.65 21.62
C VAL A 285 -14.16 -7.40 22.94
N LEU A 286 -14.51 -6.80 24.07
CA LEU A 286 -14.39 -7.44 25.39
C LEU A 286 -15.28 -8.69 25.50
N ALA A 287 -16.49 -8.65 24.93
CA ALA A 287 -17.38 -9.81 24.88
C ALA A 287 -16.84 -10.93 23.98
N GLU A 288 -16.19 -10.59 22.86
CA GLU A 288 -15.71 -11.56 21.88
C GLU A 288 -14.30 -12.14 22.16
N ARG A 289 -13.46 -11.45 22.93
CA ARG A 289 -12.03 -11.77 23.13
C ARG A 289 -11.60 -11.80 24.60
N SER A 290 -12.55 -12.12 25.48
CA SER A 290 -12.31 -12.30 26.92
C SER A 290 -11.30 -13.43 27.20
N PRO A 291 -10.39 -13.28 28.19
CA PRO A 291 -10.40 -12.24 29.22
C PRO A 291 -9.52 -11.01 28.98
N ARG A 292 -8.60 -11.00 28.01
CA ARG A 292 -7.59 -9.93 27.89
C ARG A 292 -7.18 -9.64 26.42
N PRO A 293 -8.01 -8.92 25.65
CA PRO A 293 -7.65 -8.55 24.29
C PRO A 293 -6.39 -7.67 24.25
N VAL A 294 -5.55 -7.88 23.23
CA VAL A 294 -4.39 -7.06 22.90
C VAL A 294 -4.75 -6.20 21.71
N LEU A 295 -4.90 -4.89 21.94
CA LEU A 295 -5.27 -3.95 20.90
C LEU A 295 -4.06 -3.68 19.98
N VAL A 296 -4.24 -3.86 18.67
CA VAL A 296 -3.20 -3.63 17.66
C VAL A 296 -3.73 -2.68 16.60
N SER A 297 -3.47 -1.39 16.74
CA SER A 297 -3.94 -0.38 15.81
C SER A 297 -3.12 -0.35 14.52
N LEU A 298 -3.81 -0.17 13.39
CA LEU A 298 -3.17 0.07 12.10
C LEU A 298 -2.77 1.55 12.03
N ALA A 299 -1.47 1.80 11.93
CA ALA A 299 -0.96 3.15 11.86
C ALA A 299 -1.41 3.81 10.54
N ARG A 300 -2.04 5.00 10.56
CA ARG A 300 -2.24 5.90 11.71
C ARG A 300 -3.68 6.01 12.19
N ALA A 301 -4.63 5.76 11.29
CA ALA A 301 -6.04 6.08 11.54
C ALA A 301 -6.63 5.27 12.70
N GLY A 302 -6.13 4.06 12.93
CA GLY A 302 -6.53 3.23 14.06
C GLY A 302 -5.96 3.66 15.40
N THR A 303 -4.83 4.38 15.44
CA THR A 303 -4.11 4.64 16.69
C THR A 303 -4.91 5.49 17.68
N PRO A 304 -5.53 6.62 17.29
CA PRO A 304 -6.42 7.36 18.20
C PRO A 304 -7.57 6.50 18.73
N VAL A 305 -8.11 5.58 17.89
CA VAL A 305 -9.19 4.68 18.29
C VAL A 305 -8.72 3.64 19.30
N GLY A 306 -7.56 3.01 19.08
CA GLY A 306 -6.98 2.06 20.03
C GLY A 306 -6.69 2.70 21.40
N VAL A 307 -6.21 3.95 21.42
CA VAL A 307 -6.04 4.72 22.65
C VAL A 307 -7.38 4.97 23.34
N LEU A 308 -8.41 5.39 22.60
CA LEU A 308 -9.74 5.64 23.15
C LEU A 308 -10.41 4.36 23.67
N MET A 309 -10.26 3.23 22.98
CA MET A 309 -10.75 1.92 23.45
C MET A 309 -10.09 1.51 24.75
N ARG A 310 -8.76 1.71 24.87
CA ARG A 310 -8.04 1.45 26.12
C ARG A 310 -8.53 2.37 27.25
N ARG A 311 -8.73 3.66 26.98
CA ARG A 311 -9.27 4.62 27.96
C ARG A 311 -10.69 4.22 28.39
N TRP A 312 -11.53 3.76 27.46
CA TRP A 312 -12.88 3.27 27.76
C TRP A 312 -12.84 2.02 28.64
N ALA A 313 -12.04 1.01 28.29
CA ALA A 313 -11.91 -0.22 29.07
C ALA A 313 -11.42 0.06 30.50
N ARG A 314 -10.51 1.02 30.68
CA ARG A 314 -10.08 1.49 31.99
C ARG A 314 -11.19 2.22 32.75
N HIS A 315 -11.92 3.09 32.06
CA HIS A 315 -13.02 3.87 32.65
C HIS A 315 -14.19 2.99 33.10
N ALA A 316 -14.69 2.13 32.22
CA ALA A 316 -15.88 1.31 32.45
C ALA A 316 -15.59 0.07 33.32
N HIS A 317 -14.42 -0.54 33.17
CA HIS A 317 -14.11 -1.85 33.78
C HIS A 317 -12.83 -1.88 34.63
N GLY A 318 -12.09 -0.78 34.73
CA GLY A 318 -10.79 -0.76 35.42
C GLY A 318 -9.70 -1.60 34.72
N LEU A 319 -9.91 -1.98 33.45
CA LEU A 319 -8.99 -2.84 32.70
C LEU A 319 -7.87 -2.03 32.07
N ASP A 320 -6.64 -2.54 32.19
CA ASP A 320 -5.49 -2.01 31.47
C ASP A 320 -5.14 -2.92 30.29
N LEU A 321 -5.67 -2.59 29.12
CA LEU A 321 -5.44 -3.36 27.90
C LEU A 321 -4.08 -3.00 27.27
N PRO A 322 -3.26 -3.98 26.87
CA PRO A 322 -2.09 -3.72 26.03
C PRO A 322 -2.51 -3.08 24.70
N HIS A 323 -1.80 -2.05 24.27
CA HIS A 323 -2.04 -1.40 22.98
C HIS A 323 -0.73 -1.15 22.23
N TYR A 324 -0.68 -1.63 20.98
CA TYR A 324 0.41 -1.42 20.06
C TYR A 324 -0.08 -0.82 18.74
N ALA A 325 0.79 -0.09 18.05
CA ALA A 325 0.55 0.38 16.68
C ALA A 325 1.53 -0.29 15.72
N ILE A 326 1.02 -0.82 14.61
CA ILE A 326 1.80 -1.53 13.59
C ILE A 326 1.63 -0.90 12.20
N SER A 327 2.55 -1.21 11.30
CA SER A 327 2.43 -0.86 9.89
C SER A 327 1.71 -1.94 9.08
N ILE A 328 0.85 -1.47 8.17
CA ILE A 328 0.41 -2.22 7.00
C ILE A 328 0.48 -1.29 5.79
N VAL A 329 1.04 -1.79 4.69
CA VAL A 329 1.20 -1.04 3.45
C VAL A 329 0.42 -1.76 2.37
N ARG A 330 -0.60 -1.10 1.80
CA ARG A 330 -1.44 -1.67 0.74
C ARG A 330 -0.58 -2.15 -0.44
N GLY A 331 -0.78 -3.39 -0.87
CA GLY A 331 -0.03 -4.01 -1.96
C GLY A 331 1.38 -4.46 -1.59
N ARG A 332 1.83 -4.23 -0.36
CA ARG A 332 3.12 -4.72 0.18
C ARG A 332 2.96 -5.62 1.40
N GLY A 333 1.86 -5.49 2.14
CA GLY A 333 1.52 -6.35 3.27
C GLY A 333 1.73 -5.70 4.64
N ILE A 334 1.56 -6.51 5.68
CA ILE A 334 1.68 -6.16 7.09
C ILE A 334 3.12 -6.34 7.57
N ASP A 335 3.53 -5.56 8.57
CA ASP A 335 4.83 -5.71 9.21
C ASP A 335 4.96 -7.09 9.88
N THR A 336 5.74 -7.96 9.25
CA THR A 336 5.92 -9.35 9.67
C THR A 336 6.81 -9.46 10.93
N THR A 337 7.71 -8.49 11.15
CA THR A 337 8.52 -8.40 12.36
C THR A 337 7.63 -8.02 13.54
N ALA A 338 6.70 -7.09 13.36
CA ALA A 338 5.71 -6.74 14.37
C ALA A 338 4.82 -7.93 14.75
N LEU A 339 4.34 -8.72 13.77
CA LEU A 339 3.57 -9.93 14.06
C LEU A 339 4.38 -10.98 14.83
N ARG A 340 5.66 -11.19 14.47
CA ARG A 340 6.55 -12.09 15.24
C ARG A 340 6.74 -11.59 16.67
N TRP A 341 6.97 -10.29 16.85
CA TRP A 341 7.14 -9.68 18.17
C TRP A 341 5.88 -9.86 19.03
N LEU A 342 4.69 -9.69 18.45
CA LEU A 342 3.41 -9.91 19.11
C LEU A 342 3.25 -11.38 19.53
N ALA A 343 3.50 -12.33 18.62
CA ALA A 343 3.38 -13.77 18.90
C ALA A 343 4.41 -14.27 19.94
N ASP A 344 5.56 -13.62 20.05
CA ASP A 344 6.58 -13.96 21.06
C ASP A 344 6.18 -13.51 22.49
N ARG A 345 5.21 -12.60 22.63
CA ARG A 345 4.85 -11.95 23.91
C ARG A 345 3.38 -12.09 24.31
N HIS A 346 2.50 -12.30 23.36
CA HIS A 346 1.05 -12.41 23.53
C HIS A 346 0.54 -13.64 22.79
N ASP A 347 -0.61 -14.16 23.20
CA ASP A 347 -1.32 -15.17 22.39
C ASP A 347 -1.84 -14.48 21.11
N PRO A 348 -1.48 -14.94 19.90
CA PRO A 348 -2.02 -14.39 18.65
C PRO A 348 -3.55 -14.37 18.59
N ALA A 349 -4.24 -15.27 19.30
CA ALA A 349 -5.71 -15.31 19.34
C ALA A 349 -6.33 -14.14 20.13
N ASP A 350 -5.56 -13.53 21.04
CA ASP A 350 -5.98 -12.37 21.84
C ASP A 350 -5.80 -11.06 21.08
N VAL A 351 -5.09 -11.07 19.95
CA VAL A 351 -4.80 -9.87 19.15
C VAL A 351 -6.04 -9.40 18.40
N VAL A 352 -6.36 -8.12 18.56
CA VAL A 352 -7.47 -7.44 17.89
C VAL A 352 -6.92 -6.30 17.07
N PHE A 353 -7.01 -6.41 15.75
CA PHE A 353 -6.63 -5.33 14.86
C PHE A 353 -7.67 -4.20 14.90
N VAL A 354 -7.21 -2.95 15.00
CA VAL A 354 -8.06 -1.76 15.16
C VAL A 354 -7.78 -0.72 14.08
N ASP A 355 -8.82 -0.17 13.46
CA ASP A 355 -8.70 0.97 12.54
C ASP A 355 -9.78 2.06 12.76
N GLY A 356 -9.59 3.22 12.15
CA GLY A 356 -10.45 4.40 12.28
C GLY A 356 -11.82 4.20 11.64
N TRP A 357 -11.87 3.85 10.35
CA TRP A 357 -13.13 3.57 9.67
C TRP A 357 -12.88 2.73 8.43
N THR A 358 -13.93 2.09 7.90
CA THR A 358 -13.87 1.43 6.60
C THR A 358 -15.04 1.86 5.73
N GLY A 359 -14.73 2.42 4.56
CA GLY A 359 -15.73 2.79 3.56
C GLY A 359 -16.11 1.56 2.74
N LYS A 360 -15.31 1.21 1.73
CA LYS A 360 -15.56 0.06 0.84
C LYS A 360 -14.82 -1.23 1.21
N GLY A 361 -14.32 -1.35 2.45
CA GLY A 361 -13.66 -2.59 2.90
C GLY A 361 -12.25 -2.83 2.35
N ALA A 362 -11.58 -1.80 1.83
CA ALA A 362 -10.23 -1.94 1.26
C ALA A 362 -9.22 -2.44 2.30
N ILE A 363 -9.20 -1.83 3.50
CA ILE A 363 -8.30 -2.25 4.58
C ILE A 363 -8.68 -3.61 5.14
N THR A 364 -9.97 -3.92 5.22
CA THR A 364 -10.48 -5.24 5.66
C THR A 364 -9.94 -6.35 4.77
N ARG A 365 -10.01 -6.20 3.43
CA ARG A 365 -9.48 -7.20 2.49
C ARG A 365 -7.94 -7.29 2.56
N GLU A 366 -7.27 -6.14 2.64
CA GLU A 366 -5.80 -6.06 2.72
C GLU A 366 -5.27 -6.76 3.98
N LEU A 367 -5.84 -6.46 5.15
CA LEU A 367 -5.47 -7.08 6.41
C LEU A 367 -5.70 -8.60 6.36
N ALA A 368 -6.88 -9.03 5.89
CA ALA A 368 -7.18 -10.45 5.81
C ALA A 368 -6.23 -11.21 4.87
N ALA A 369 -5.80 -10.59 3.76
CA ALA A 369 -4.80 -11.16 2.87
C ALA A 369 -3.41 -11.19 3.54
N ALA A 370 -3.01 -10.11 4.20
CA ALA A 370 -1.70 -9.95 4.81
C ALA A 370 -1.48 -10.85 6.05
N VAL A 371 -2.55 -11.13 6.82
CA VAL A 371 -2.50 -11.94 8.04
C VAL A 371 -2.68 -13.43 7.74
N ARG A 372 -3.30 -13.82 6.62
CA ARG A 372 -3.53 -15.23 6.23
C ARG A 372 -2.30 -16.17 6.42
N PRO A 373 -1.05 -15.76 6.13
CA PRO A 373 0.12 -16.62 6.32
C PRO A 373 0.50 -16.89 7.79
N TYR A 374 -0.10 -16.18 8.75
CA TYR A 374 0.26 -16.21 10.17
C TYR A 374 -0.84 -16.88 10.99
N PRO A 375 -0.82 -18.23 11.12
CA PRO A 375 -1.84 -18.95 11.86
C PRO A 375 -1.85 -18.53 13.33
N GLY A 376 -3.05 -18.40 13.89
CA GLY A 376 -3.28 -17.95 15.27
C GLY A 376 -3.82 -16.52 15.35
N PHE A 377 -3.43 -15.64 14.43
CA PHE A 377 -4.03 -14.31 14.34
C PHE A 377 -5.41 -14.37 13.67
N ASP A 378 -6.40 -13.72 14.27
CA ASP A 378 -7.70 -13.51 13.64
C ASP A 378 -7.61 -12.35 12.64
N PRO A 379 -7.89 -12.56 11.34
CA PRO A 379 -7.82 -11.50 10.33
C PRO A 379 -8.93 -10.45 10.43
N ARG A 380 -9.92 -10.64 11.32
CA ARG A 380 -11.01 -9.67 11.51
C ARG A 380 -10.49 -8.39 12.15
N ILE A 381 -11.04 -7.27 11.70
CA ILE A 381 -10.68 -5.93 12.16
C ILE A 381 -11.85 -5.27 12.89
N ALA A 382 -11.56 -4.64 14.01
CA ALA A 382 -12.47 -3.75 14.72
C ALA A 382 -12.30 -2.32 14.22
N VAL A 383 -13.40 -1.62 13.95
CA VAL A 383 -13.35 -0.22 13.46
C VAL A 383 -14.29 0.69 14.24
N LEU A 384 -13.94 1.96 14.39
CA LEU A 384 -14.85 2.92 15.03
C LEU A 384 -16.14 3.10 14.19
N ALA A 385 -16.00 3.25 12.87
CA ALA A 385 -17.14 3.39 11.96
C ALA A 385 -17.02 2.51 10.70
N ASP A 386 -18.11 1.85 10.33
CA ASP A 386 -18.21 1.04 9.11
C ASP A 386 -19.50 1.34 8.35
N PRO A 387 -19.56 2.48 7.64
CA PRO A 387 -20.72 2.83 6.82
C PRO A 387 -20.91 1.91 5.62
N GLY A 388 -19.89 1.17 5.17
CA GLY A 388 -20.04 0.26 4.03
C GLY A 388 -20.37 -1.19 4.39
N ARG A 389 -20.58 -1.50 5.67
CA ARG A 389 -20.94 -2.85 6.16
C ARG A 389 -19.95 -3.94 5.76
N CYS A 390 -18.66 -3.67 5.96
CA CYS A 390 -17.55 -4.52 5.58
C CYS A 390 -16.99 -5.40 6.72
N VAL A 391 -17.32 -5.11 7.98
CA VAL A 391 -16.81 -5.82 9.17
C VAL A 391 -17.94 -6.20 10.13
N ASP A 392 -17.68 -7.19 10.98
CA ASP A 392 -18.60 -7.63 12.03
C ASP A 392 -18.42 -6.85 13.35
N THR A 393 -17.22 -6.34 13.62
CA THR A 393 -16.90 -5.61 14.85
C THR A 393 -16.74 -4.12 14.57
N TYR A 394 -17.72 -3.32 14.99
CA TYR A 394 -17.76 -1.89 14.70
C TYR A 394 -18.39 -1.09 15.85
N GLY A 395 -18.06 0.20 15.92
CA GLY A 395 -18.70 1.12 16.87
C GLY A 395 -20.01 1.69 16.35
N THR A 396 -20.08 2.00 15.06
CA THR A 396 -21.29 2.49 14.40
C THR A 396 -21.31 2.20 12.89
N ARG A 397 -22.50 2.18 12.30
CA ARG A 397 -22.75 2.15 10.85
C ARG A 397 -22.92 3.54 10.24
N ASP A 398 -22.88 4.57 11.07
CA ASP A 398 -23.08 5.94 10.64
C ASP A 398 -21.92 6.47 9.80
N ASP A 399 -22.23 7.28 8.80
CA ASP A 399 -21.25 8.02 8.00
C ASP A 399 -21.21 9.50 8.39
N PHE A 400 -20.22 9.87 9.20
CA PHE A 400 -19.98 11.24 9.65
C PHE A 400 -18.50 11.56 9.71
N LEU A 401 -18.16 12.86 9.87
CA LEU A 401 -16.77 13.28 9.96
C LEU A 401 -16.16 12.86 11.30
N ILE A 402 -15.22 11.91 11.25
CA ILE A 402 -14.35 11.59 12.38
C ILE A 402 -13.20 12.60 12.38
N PRO A 403 -13.07 13.52 13.36
CA PRO A 403 -12.10 14.61 13.34
C PRO A 403 -10.64 14.16 13.20
N SER A 404 -10.27 12.98 13.71
CA SER A 404 -8.93 12.41 13.54
C SER A 404 -8.56 12.14 12.08
N ALA A 405 -9.54 12.10 11.16
CA ALA A 405 -9.30 11.95 9.73
C ALA A 405 -8.83 13.26 9.05
N CYS A 406 -9.03 14.42 9.68
CA CYS A 406 -8.85 15.75 9.09
C CYS A 406 -7.39 16.21 9.03
N LEU A 407 -6.68 16.15 10.17
CA LEU A 407 -5.40 16.85 10.35
C LEU A 407 -4.15 15.97 10.23
N ASN A 408 -4.27 14.75 9.70
CA ASN A 408 -3.14 13.83 9.54
C ASN A 408 -2.34 13.61 10.84
N SER A 409 -1.04 13.93 10.85
CA SER A 409 -0.12 13.68 11.96
C SER A 409 -0.46 14.53 13.18
N THR A 410 -0.92 15.77 13.00
CA THR A 410 -1.20 16.71 14.10
C THR A 410 -2.45 16.35 14.90
N VAL A 411 -3.16 15.29 14.54
CA VAL A 411 -4.21 14.67 15.38
C VAL A 411 -3.95 13.17 15.64
N SER A 412 -2.82 12.66 15.14
CA SER A 412 -2.46 11.23 15.18
C SER A 412 -1.07 11.00 15.77
N GLY A 413 -0.74 11.74 16.84
CA GLY A 413 0.48 11.55 17.62
C GLY A 413 1.75 12.07 16.94
N LEU A 414 1.64 12.98 15.97
CA LEU A 414 2.73 13.53 15.14
C LEU A 414 3.55 12.49 14.37
N ILE A 415 3.00 11.29 14.19
CA ILE A 415 3.63 10.24 13.41
C ILE A 415 3.27 10.39 11.92
N SER A 416 4.22 10.11 11.04
CA SER A 416 4.02 10.07 9.59
C SER A 416 3.24 8.82 9.15
N ARG A 417 2.89 8.73 7.87
CA ARG A 417 2.53 7.42 7.31
C ARG A 417 3.72 6.46 7.45
N THR A 418 3.43 5.16 7.50
CA THR A 418 4.47 4.15 7.61
C THR A 418 5.24 4.00 6.30
N VAL A 419 6.51 3.64 6.44
CA VAL A 419 7.51 3.62 5.38
C VAL A 419 8.09 2.21 5.31
N LEU A 420 8.09 1.65 4.11
CA LEU A 420 8.72 0.37 3.81
C LEU A 420 9.65 0.57 2.63
N ARG A 421 10.94 0.73 2.92
CA ARG A 421 12.01 0.96 1.94
C ARG A 421 13.16 -0.01 2.21
N ALA A 422 13.54 -0.81 1.22
CA ALA A 422 14.44 -1.95 1.41
C ALA A 422 15.89 -1.57 1.80
N ASP A 423 16.29 -0.32 1.61
CA ASP A 423 17.58 0.23 2.05
C ASP A 423 17.56 0.75 3.50
N LEU A 424 16.38 0.96 4.10
CA LEU A 424 16.20 1.45 5.47
C LEU A 424 15.63 0.40 6.42
N VAL A 425 14.80 -0.51 5.89
CA VAL A 425 14.09 -1.53 6.66
C VAL A 425 14.71 -2.89 6.35
N GLY A 426 15.47 -3.43 7.30
CA GLY A 426 16.01 -4.78 7.23
C GLY A 426 14.95 -5.86 7.48
N PRO A 427 15.29 -7.14 7.25
CA PRO A 427 14.35 -8.26 7.36
C PRO A 427 13.85 -8.54 8.78
N ASP A 428 14.57 -8.05 9.80
CA ASP A 428 14.21 -8.17 11.22
C ASP A 428 13.91 -6.83 11.88
N ASP A 429 13.84 -5.75 11.08
CA ASP A 429 13.41 -4.44 11.57
C ASP A 429 11.90 -4.30 11.46
N PHE A 430 11.32 -3.44 12.29
CA PHE A 430 9.97 -2.94 12.04
C PHE A 430 9.97 -2.00 10.83
N HIS A 431 8.82 -1.86 10.17
CA HIS A 431 8.59 -0.77 9.22
C HIS A 431 8.82 0.58 9.90
N GLY A 432 9.21 1.59 9.12
CA GLY A 432 9.59 2.89 9.67
C GLY A 432 8.46 3.89 9.72
N ALA A 433 8.64 4.93 10.54
CA ALA A 433 7.88 6.18 10.44
C ALA A 433 8.72 7.34 11.01
N LYS A 434 8.34 8.58 10.66
CA LYS A 434 8.93 9.80 11.20
C LYS A 434 8.05 10.37 12.30
N PHE A 435 8.69 10.99 13.29
CA PHE A 435 8.04 11.79 14.31
C PHE A 435 8.32 13.28 14.04
N TYR A 436 7.26 14.01 13.66
CA TYR A 436 7.32 15.43 13.28
C TYR A 436 7.36 16.35 14.50
N ARG A 437 8.49 16.35 15.23
CA ARG A 437 8.68 17.16 16.45
C ARG A 437 8.49 18.65 16.19
N GLU A 438 8.88 19.11 15.01
CA GLU A 438 8.73 20.49 14.55
C GLU A 438 7.27 20.95 14.44
N LEU A 439 6.32 20.02 14.37
CA LEU A 439 4.88 20.31 14.29
C LEU A 439 4.18 20.32 15.66
N ALA A 440 4.93 20.22 16.77
CA ALA A 440 4.37 20.19 18.12
C ALA A 440 3.46 21.40 18.44
N GLY A 441 3.73 22.57 17.84
CA GLY A 441 2.90 23.77 18.03
C GLY A 441 1.49 23.66 17.44
N ALA A 442 1.26 22.73 16.51
CA ALA A 442 -0.03 22.48 15.87
C ALA A 442 -0.68 21.17 16.33
N ASP A 443 -0.09 20.47 17.31
CA ASP A 443 -0.56 19.17 17.75
C ASP A 443 -1.83 19.26 18.61
N VAL A 444 -2.88 18.59 18.15
CA VAL A 444 -4.18 18.46 18.80
C VAL A 444 -4.52 17.00 19.11
N SER A 445 -3.54 16.09 19.06
CA SER A 445 -3.73 14.68 19.38
C SER A 445 -4.27 14.47 20.80
N GLY A 446 -3.67 15.16 21.79
CA GLY A 446 -4.16 15.14 23.17
C GLY A 446 -5.55 15.79 23.30
N LEU A 447 -5.75 16.96 22.69
CA LEU A 447 -7.05 17.64 22.68
C LEU A 447 -8.17 16.73 22.16
N PHE A 448 -7.93 16.00 21.05
CA PHE A 448 -8.90 15.05 20.51
C PHE A 448 -9.25 13.95 21.51
N LEU A 449 -8.23 13.28 22.06
CA LEU A 449 -8.42 12.17 23.00
C LEU A 449 -9.16 12.63 24.26
N ASP A 450 -8.75 13.75 24.84
CA ASP A 450 -9.32 14.27 26.09
C ASP A 450 -10.75 14.75 25.89
N THR A 451 -11.04 15.43 24.77
CA THR A 451 -12.40 15.90 24.45
C THR A 451 -13.39 14.75 24.31
N VAL A 452 -12.97 13.64 23.67
CA VAL A 452 -13.82 12.44 23.53
C VAL A 452 -13.93 11.70 24.87
N THR A 453 -12.83 11.52 25.59
CA THR A 453 -12.81 10.83 26.90
C THR A 453 -13.72 11.54 27.91
N ALA A 454 -13.78 12.87 27.88
CA ALA A 454 -14.66 13.67 28.74
C ALA A 454 -16.17 13.41 28.52
N ARG A 455 -16.56 12.67 27.48
CA ARG A 455 -17.95 12.29 27.18
C ARG A 455 -18.30 10.88 27.61
N PHE A 456 -17.37 10.12 28.19
CA PHE A 456 -17.63 8.71 28.53
C PHE A 456 -18.77 8.54 29.54
N ASP A 457 -18.80 9.34 30.60
CA ASP A 457 -19.90 9.33 31.58
C ASP A 457 -21.25 9.66 30.93
N GLU A 458 -21.28 10.60 29.98
CA GLU A 458 -22.49 11.05 29.27
C GLU A 458 -23.12 9.93 28.44
N VAL A 459 -22.30 9.02 27.89
CA VAL A 459 -22.73 8.01 26.91
C VAL A 459 -22.82 6.58 27.48
N ALA A 460 -22.47 6.38 28.75
CA ALA A 460 -22.34 5.05 29.36
C ALA A 460 -23.60 4.19 29.24
N ASP A 461 -24.77 4.77 29.52
CA ASP A 461 -26.05 4.06 29.43
C ASP A 461 -26.41 3.70 27.98
N GLN A 462 -26.12 4.59 27.02
CA GLN A 462 -26.34 4.34 25.60
C GLN A 462 -25.41 3.25 25.08
N VAL A 463 -24.14 3.25 25.51
CA VAL A 463 -23.18 2.19 25.15
C VAL A 463 -23.64 0.84 25.69
N ALA A 464 -24.14 0.79 26.93
CA ALA A 464 -24.66 -0.45 27.50
C ALA A 464 -25.89 -0.98 26.74
N ALA A 465 -26.72 -0.09 26.19
CA ALA A 465 -27.82 -0.47 25.30
C ALA A 465 -27.30 -0.97 23.95
N ASP A 466 -26.40 -0.22 23.30
CA ASP A 466 -25.79 -0.58 22.01
C ASP A 466 -25.09 -1.94 22.08
N ALA A 467 -24.33 -2.20 23.14
CA ALA A 467 -23.63 -3.46 23.33
C ALA A 467 -24.60 -4.66 23.40
N LYS A 468 -25.76 -4.49 24.06
CA LYS A 468 -26.81 -5.52 24.10
C LYS A 468 -27.45 -5.73 22.73
N GLU A 469 -27.73 -4.65 22.00
CA GLU A 469 -28.29 -4.72 20.65
C GLU A 469 -27.31 -5.39 19.69
N LEU A 470 -26.03 -5.00 19.71
CA LEU A 470 -24.96 -5.59 18.89
C LEU A 470 -24.70 -7.06 19.22
N ALA A 471 -24.83 -7.46 20.49
CA ALA A 471 -24.70 -8.86 20.90
C ALA A 471 -25.86 -9.73 20.37
N ALA A 472 -27.05 -9.16 20.20
CA ALA A 472 -28.23 -9.86 19.70
C ALA A 472 -28.40 -9.79 18.16
N ALA A 473 -27.76 -8.81 17.51
CA ALA A 473 -27.88 -8.57 16.08
C ALA A 473 -27.03 -9.53 15.23
N ASP A 474 -27.51 -9.83 14.01
CA ASP A 474 -26.64 -10.36 12.96
C ASP A 474 -25.74 -9.23 12.43
N ARG A 475 -24.45 -9.36 12.72
CA ARG A 475 -23.41 -8.40 12.33
C ARG A 475 -22.64 -8.83 11.08
N ALA A 476 -23.07 -9.87 10.37
CA ALA A 476 -22.37 -10.35 9.19
C ALA A 476 -22.13 -9.23 8.15
N PRO A 477 -20.91 -9.12 7.59
CA PRO A 477 -20.62 -8.14 6.55
C PRO A 477 -21.49 -8.35 5.30
N THR A 478 -22.23 -7.32 4.89
CA THR A 478 -23.07 -7.36 3.69
C THR A 478 -22.38 -6.80 2.46
N TRP A 479 -21.28 -6.05 2.64
CA TRP A 479 -20.52 -5.39 1.57
C TRP A 479 -21.37 -4.42 0.71
N GLU A 480 -22.46 -3.90 1.26
CA GLU A 480 -23.34 -2.92 0.60
C GLU A 480 -22.55 -1.71 0.06
N GLY A 481 -21.57 -1.26 0.83
CA GLY A 481 -20.70 -0.17 0.44
C GLY A 481 -19.83 -0.44 -0.79
N TRP A 482 -19.45 -1.70 -1.03
CA TRP A 482 -18.71 -2.11 -2.23
C TRP A 482 -19.63 -2.14 -3.45
N ALA A 483 -20.81 -2.74 -3.32
CA ALA A 483 -21.81 -2.79 -4.39
C ALA A 483 -22.24 -1.38 -4.84
N ALA A 484 -22.40 -0.45 -3.90
CA ALA A 484 -22.70 0.95 -4.23
C ALA A 484 -21.56 1.63 -4.99
N VAL A 485 -20.30 1.36 -4.62
CA VAL A 485 -19.13 1.90 -5.32
C VAL A 485 -19.03 1.37 -6.76
N GLU A 486 -19.31 0.09 -6.99
CA GLU A 486 -19.35 -0.51 -8.33
C GLU A 486 -20.43 0.15 -9.19
N ARG A 487 -21.66 0.23 -8.66
CA ARG A 487 -22.78 0.90 -9.33
C ARG A 487 -22.46 2.35 -9.70
N ILE A 488 -21.93 3.14 -8.77
CA ILE A 488 -21.57 4.55 -9.01
C ILE A 488 -20.46 4.65 -10.06
N SER A 489 -19.47 3.74 -10.01
CA SER A 489 -18.38 3.73 -11.00
C SER A 489 -18.89 3.48 -12.43
N GLU A 490 -19.91 2.64 -12.59
CA GLU A 490 -20.56 2.37 -13.88
C GLU A 490 -21.47 3.53 -14.32
N GLU A 491 -22.36 3.98 -13.44
CA GLU A 491 -23.37 5.02 -13.72
C GLU A 491 -22.73 6.34 -14.17
N TYR A 492 -21.60 6.71 -13.57
CA TYR A 492 -20.89 7.95 -13.88
C TYR A 492 -19.72 7.75 -14.88
N GLY A 493 -19.59 6.58 -15.50
CA GLY A 493 -18.58 6.30 -16.54
C GLY A 493 -17.12 6.40 -16.08
N ILE A 494 -16.87 6.16 -14.79
CA ILE A 494 -15.54 6.26 -14.17
C ILE A 494 -14.72 4.99 -14.46
N HIS A 495 -15.38 3.83 -14.47
CA HIS A 495 -14.78 2.50 -14.71
C HIS A 495 -13.53 2.15 -13.86
N ASP A 496 -13.32 2.84 -12.74
CA ASP A 496 -12.32 2.53 -11.72
C ASP A 496 -12.87 2.88 -10.34
N VAL A 497 -13.17 1.84 -9.55
CA VAL A 497 -13.65 1.97 -8.17
C VAL A 497 -12.68 2.73 -7.26
N ASN A 498 -11.40 2.86 -7.61
CA ASN A 498 -10.44 3.64 -6.83
C ASN A 498 -10.65 5.15 -6.96
N LEU A 499 -11.33 5.62 -8.01
CA LEU A 499 -11.70 7.02 -8.20
C LEU A 499 -13.03 7.40 -7.53
N VAL A 500 -13.76 6.41 -7.01
CA VAL A 500 -14.94 6.58 -6.17
C VAL A 500 -14.52 6.53 -4.70
N LYS A 501 -14.76 7.62 -3.96
CA LYS A 501 -14.30 7.82 -2.58
C LYS A 501 -15.49 7.93 -1.64
N PRO A 502 -15.98 6.79 -1.12
CA PRO A 502 -17.18 6.76 -0.31
C PRO A 502 -16.93 7.24 1.11
N GLY A 503 -17.90 7.96 1.66
CA GLY A 503 -17.92 8.42 3.03
C GLY A 503 -17.50 9.88 3.19
N VAL A 504 -17.94 10.47 4.29
CA VAL A 504 -17.66 11.87 4.64
C VAL A 504 -16.16 12.14 4.76
N GLY A 505 -15.42 11.26 5.46
CA GLY A 505 -13.98 11.41 5.65
C GLY A 505 -13.19 11.34 4.34
N GLU A 506 -13.50 10.40 3.46
CA GLU A 506 -12.83 10.25 2.17
C GLU A 506 -13.20 11.37 1.20
N THR A 507 -14.46 11.80 1.17
CA THR A 507 -14.91 12.95 0.36
C THR A 507 -14.20 14.22 0.79
N THR A 508 -14.08 14.48 2.09
CA THR A 508 -13.32 15.61 2.63
C THR A 508 -11.85 15.54 2.21
N ARG A 509 -11.23 14.36 2.18
CA ARG A 509 -9.84 14.23 1.67
C ARG A 509 -9.71 14.49 0.19
N VAL A 510 -10.67 14.06 -0.63
CA VAL A 510 -10.70 14.40 -2.06
C VAL A 510 -10.75 15.91 -2.23
N LEU A 511 -11.68 16.55 -1.52
CA LEU A 511 -11.85 18.00 -1.52
C LEU A 511 -10.68 18.77 -0.96
N LEU A 512 -9.73 18.14 -0.27
CA LEU A 512 -8.57 18.84 0.26
C LEU A 512 -7.31 18.58 -0.58
N ARG A 513 -7.20 17.40 -1.20
CA ARG A 513 -5.90 16.88 -1.67
C ARG A 513 -5.92 16.32 -3.09
N ARG A 514 -7.05 16.33 -3.78
CA ARG A 514 -7.21 15.79 -5.13
C ARG A 514 -7.94 16.81 -6.02
N VAL A 515 -8.15 16.42 -7.27
CA VAL A 515 -9.00 17.13 -8.22
C VAL A 515 -10.40 16.49 -8.19
N PRO A 516 -11.30 16.97 -7.30
CA PRO A 516 -12.69 16.53 -7.29
C PRO A 516 -13.40 16.86 -8.60
N TRP A 517 -14.16 15.90 -9.12
CA TRP A 517 -15.07 16.14 -10.25
C TRP A 517 -16.48 16.49 -9.77
N LYS A 518 -17.02 15.70 -8.84
CA LYS A 518 -18.39 15.81 -8.35
C LYS A 518 -18.51 15.17 -6.96
N ILE A 519 -19.46 15.64 -6.16
CA ILE A 519 -19.84 15.01 -4.90
C ILE A 519 -21.28 14.53 -5.02
N LEU A 520 -21.52 13.27 -4.68
CA LEU A 520 -22.86 12.74 -4.50
C LEU A 520 -23.22 12.85 -3.03
N ALA A 521 -24.30 13.53 -2.70
CA ALA A 521 -24.82 13.68 -1.34
C ALA A 521 -26.11 12.88 -1.19
N ALA A 522 -26.22 12.08 -0.14
CA ALA A 522 -27.47 11.41 0.16
C ALA A 522 -28.55 12.46 0.50
N ARG A 523 -29.73 12.31 -0.10
CA ARG A 523 -30.85 13.19 0.18
C ARG A 523 -31.19 13.14 1.68
N GLY A 524 -31.25 14.31 2.32
CA GLY A 524 -31.56 14.42 3.75
C GLY A 524 -30.36 14.20 4.69
N ALA A 525 -29.13 14.04 4.21
CA ALA A 525 -27.94 13.91 5.05
C ALA A 525 -27.65 15.15 5.95
N GLY A 526 -28.36 16.27 5.73
CA GLY A 526 -28.49 17.34 6.70
C GLY A 526 -27.17 17.99 7.14
N ALA A 527 -27.00 18.10 8.47
CA ALA A 527 -25.87 18.78 9.12
C ALA A 527 -24.52 18.04 8.97
N ASP A 528 -24.53 16.71 8.81
CA ASP A 528 -23.31 15.91 8.71
C ASP A 528 -22.49 16.26 7.44
N LEU A 529 -23.12 16.88 6.43
CA LEU A 529 -22.47 17.36 5.21
C LEU A 529 -22.12 18.85 5.20
N ALA A 530 -22.38 19.61 6.27
CA ALA A 530 -22.17 21.07 6.25
C ALA A 530 -20.75 21.47 5.84
N HIS A 531 -19.73 20.80 6.40
CA HIS A 531 -18.33 21.04 6.04
C HIS A 531 -18.00 20.60 4.60
N VAL A 532 -18.58 19.50 4.11
CA VAL A 532 -18.39 19.02 2.72
C VAL A 532 -18.95 20.05 1.75
N ARG A 533 -20.15 20.57 2.01
CA ARG A 533 -20.79 21.60 1.17
C ARG A 533 -19.98 22.89 1.13
N LEU A 534 -19.47 23.34 2.28
CA LEU A 534 -18.59 24.50 2.36
C LEU A 534 -17.31 24.31 1.53
N LEU A 535 -16.62 23.18 1.68
CA LEU A 535 -15.39 22.88 0.93
C LEU A 535 -15.67 22.73 -0.58
N ALA A 536 -16.81 22.15 -0.95
CA ALA A 536 -17.22 22.01 -2.34
C ALA A 536 -17.50 23.38 -2.98
N GLU A 537 -18.20 24.27 -2.28
CA GLU A 537 -18.46 25.64 -2.72
C GLU A 537 -17.15 26.41 -2.94
N GLN A 538 -16.22 26.34 -1.97
CA GLN A 538 -14.91 26.99 -2.07
C GLN A 538 -14.09 26.51 -3.29
N ARG A 539 -14.23 25.24 -3.67
CA ARG A 539 -13.51 24.65 -4.80
C ARG A 539 -14.28 24.65 -6.12
N GLY A 540 -15.52 25.14 -6.14
CA GLY A 540 -16.37 25.12 -7.32
C GLY A 540 -16.78 23.70 -7.75
N VAL A 541 -16.89 22.76 -6.81
CA VAL A 541 -17.24 21.36 -7.10
C VAL A 541 -18.75 21.18 -6.97
N PRO A 542 -19.43 20.63 -7.98
CA PRO A 542 -20.86 20.39 -7.90
C PRO A 542 -21.19 19.33 -6.85
N VAL A 543 -22.22 19.61 -6.04
CA VAL A 543 -22.83 18.66 -5.10
C VAL A 543 -24.19 18.25 -5.65
N GLU A 544 -24.34 16.98 -5.98
CA GLU A 544 -25.56 16.39 -6.54
C GLU A 544 -26.27 15.55 -5.49
N GLU A 545 -27.56 15.82 -5.23
CA GLU A 545 -28.34 15.02 -4.28
C GLU A 545 -28.94 13.80 -4.98
N VAL A 546 -28.65 12.63 -4.43
CA VAL A 546 -29.08 11.34 -4.98
C VAL A 546 -29.77 10.49 -3.92
N ASP A 547 -30.62 9.57 -4.38
CA ASP A 547 -31.33 8.61 -3.54
C ASP A 547 -30.55 7.28 -3.44
N GLY A 548 -30.77 6.53 -2.35
CA GLY A 548 -30.23 5.18 -2.21
C GLY A 548 -28.70 5.09 -2.09
N LEU A 549 -28.05 6.15 -1.58
CA LEU A 549 -26.65 6.06 -1.16
C LEU A 549 -26.56 5.42 0.23
N PRO A 550 -25.71 4.39 0.43
CA PRO A 550 -25.44 3.86 1.76
C PRO A 550 -24.50 4.77 2.59
N TYR A 551 -23.99 5.84 1.97
CA TYR A 551 -23.10 6.84 2.58
C TYR A 551 -23.80 8.19 2.62
N SER A 552 -23.45 9.04 3.59
CA SER A 552 -23.89 10.44 3.62
C SER A 552 -23.38 11.18 2.39
N CYS A 553 -22.16 10.91 1.93
CA CYS A 553 -21.67 11.39 0.64
C CYS A 553 -20.59 10.50 0.00
N VAL A 554 -20.35 10.74 -1.28
CA VAL A 554 -19.31 10.09 -2.09
C VAL A 554 -18.60 11.14 -2.93
N GLY A 555 -17.28 11.25 -2.80
CA GLY A 555 -16.44 12.07 -3.65
C GLY A 555 -16.03 11.32 -4.91
N LEU A 556 -16.20 11.94 -6.08
CA LEU A 556 -15.77 11.40 -7.36
C LEU A 556 -14.54 12.15 -7.85
N ILE A 557 -13.51 11.40 -8.25
CA ILE A 557 -12.27 11.93 -8.84
C ILE A 557 -12.36 11.81 -10.36
N HIS A 558 -11.88 12.83 -11.08
CA HIS A 558 -11.92 12.82 -12.55
C HIS A 558 -10.97 11.74 -13.12
N PRO A 559 -11.42 10.91 -14.09
CA PRO A 559 -10.61 9.84 -14.67
C PRO A 559 -9.53 10.32 -15.65
N ARG A 560 -9.65 11.54 -16.21
CA ARG A 560 -8.60 12.15 -17.04
C ARG A 560 -7.89 13.23 -16.23
N TYR A 561 -6.63 13.00 -15.87
CA TYR A 561 -5.78 14.05 -15.32
C TYR A 561 -5.34 14.99 -16.45
N THR A 562 -5.77 16.24 -16.44
CA THR A 562 -5.17 17.31 -17.26
C THR A 562 -4.31 18.17 -16.36
N ARG A 563 -2.99 18.21 -16.60
CA ARG A 563 -2.09 19.16 -15.95
C ARG A 563 -2.62 20.57 -16.28
N GLY A 564 -3.12 21.29 -15.26
CA GLY A 564 -3.82 22.56 -15.42
C GLY A 564 -5.32 22.57 -15.05
N ALA A 565 -5.92 21.45 -14.62
CA ALA A 565 -7.33 21.37 -14.19
C ALA A 565 -7.62 21.99 -12.80
N THR A 566 -6.59 22.44 -12.09
CA THR A 566 -6.68 23.37 -10.96
C THR A 566 -5.95 24.65 -11.33
N GLY A 567 -6.64 25.78 -11.34
CA GLY A 567 -5.97 27.08 -11.45
C GLY A 567 -4.99 27.28 -10.29
N ALA A 568 -4.10 28.29 -10.40
CA ALA A 568 -3.18 28.66 -9.32
C ALA A 568 -3.88 29.03 -7.99
N ASP A 569 -5.22 29.12 -8.01
CA ASP A 569 -6.13 29.39 -6.90
C ASP A 569 -6.84 28.13 -6.33
N GLY A 570 -6.57 26.93 -6.85
CA GLY A 570 -7.13 25.67 -6.35
C GLY A 570 -8.58 25.38 -6.75
N LYS A 571 -9.16 26.12 -7.71
CA LYS A 571 -10.51 25.88 -8.24
C LYS A 571 -10.51 24.89 -9.39
N ALA A 572 -11.56 24.07 -9.49
CA ALA A 572 -11.77 23.19 -10.64
C ALA A 572 -11.94 24.00 -11.92
N VAL A 573 -11.20 23.65 -12.98
CA VAL A 573 -11.43 24.24 -14.31
C VAL A 573 -12.75 23.72 -14.85
N THR A 574 -13.67 24.63 -15.14
CA THR A 574 -14.93 24.33 -15.85
C THR A 574 -14.64 23.69 -17.21
N ALA A 575 -15.43 22.65 -17.51
CA ALA A 575 -15.34 21.73 -18.64
C ALA A 575 -14.96 22.33 -20.01
#